data_AF-A0A9P3ACU1-F1
#
_entry.id   AF-A0A9P3ACU1-F1
#
_cell.length_a   1.000
_cell.length_b   1.000
_cell.length_c   1.000
_cell.angle_alpha   90.00
_cell.angle_beta   90.00
_cell.angle_gamma   90.00
#
_symmetry.space_group_name_H-M   'P 1'
#
loop_
_entity.id
_entity.type
_entity.pdbx_description
1 polymer ?
#
loop_
_entity_poly.entity_id
_entity_poly.type
_entity_poly.pdbx_seq_one_letter_code
_entity_poly.pdbx_strand_id
1 'polypeptide(L)'
;MSELNMKDFFRDFQKFCLDYEKVLWLDNGKSENKVRCVNAGSETQFQIYLTQESNFFIYPEGFDLYYCDWLFGQCQPLGSWQIEKWEVKPNEIIIHFDGWSTLRFYIER
;
A
#
# COMPACT_ATOMS: atom_id res chain seq x y z
N MET A 1 -13.58 11.35 -5.94
CA MET A 1 -12.30 12.05 -5.69
C MET A 1 -11.75 12.60 -7.00
N SER A 2 -11.05 13.73 -6.99
CA SER A 2 -10.45 14.30 -8.21
C SER A 2 -9.14 13.60 -8.56
N GLU A 3 -8.79 13.52 -9.86
CA GLU A 3 -7.55 12.89 -10.35
C GLU A 3 -6.28 13.51 -9.78
N LEU A 4 -6.27 14.84 -9.60
CA LEU A 4 -5.17 15.58 -8.97
C LEU A 4 -4.88 15.09 -7.54
N ASN A 5 -5.91 14.79 -6.75
CA ASN A 5 -5.77 14.31 -5.38
C ASN A 5 -5.16 12.88 -5.34
N MET A 6 -5.48 12.04 -6.32
CA MET A 6 -4.92 10.67 -6.40
C MET A 6 -3.43 10.67 -6.75
N LYS A 7 -2.99 11.54 -7.68
CA LYS A 7 -1.57 11.67 -8.05
C LYS A 7 -0.72 12.19 -6.89
N ASP A 8 -1.21 13.20 -6.17
CA ASP A 8 -0.54 13.72 -4.98
C ASP A 8 -0.45 12.67 -3.87
N PHE A 9 -1.56 11.95 -3.61
CA PHE A 9 -1.56 10.85 -2.64
C PHE A 9 -0.56 9.75 -3.02
N PHE A 10 -0.54 9.30 -4.27
CA PHE A 10 0.41 8.28 -4.71
C PHE A 10 1.86 8.72 -4.50
N ARG A 11 2.20 9.96 -4.87
CA ARG A 11 3.54 10.51 -4.66
C ARG A 11 3.94 10.49 -3.19
N ASP A 12 3.04 10.95 -2.32
CA ASP A 12 3.32 11.06 -0.89
C ASP A 12 3.39 9.66 -0.24
N PHE A 13 2.54 8.73 -0.68
CA PHE A 13 2.56 7.32 -0.27
C PHE A 13 3.83 6.60 -0.70
N GLN A 14 4.20 6.71 -1.98
CA GLN A 14 5.43 6.12 -2.52
C GLN A 14 6.66 6.65 -1.78
N LYS A 15 6.72 7.98 -1.57
CA LYS A 15 7.80 8.60 -0.81
C LYS A 15 7.87 8.08 0.62
N PHE A 16 6.75 8.03 1.33
CA PHE A 16 6.68 7.49 2.69
C PHE A 16 7.23 6.06 2.76
N CYS A 17 6.79 5.19 1.85
CA CYS A 17 7.25 3.81 1.85
C CYS A 17 8.75 3.66 1.54
N LEU A 18 9.29 4.47 0.61
CA LEU A 18 10.71 4.45 0.27
C LEU A 18 11.59 5.02 1.39
N ASP A 19 11.20 6.17 1.98
CA ASP A 19 11.96 6.83 3.05
C ASP A 19 12.07 5.94 4.30
N TYR A 20 11.05 5.12 4.56
CA TYR A 20 10.95 4.31 5.77
C TYR A 20 11.06 2.80 5.55
N GLU A 21 11.42 2.33 4.35
CA GLU A 21 11.46 0.90 3.97
C GLU A 21 12.02 -0.03 5.07
N LYS A 22 13.13 0.36 5.71
CA LYS A 22 13.85 -0.46 6.71
C LYS A 22 13.10 -0.65 8.03
N VAL A 23 12.13 0.21 8.32
CA VAL A 23 11.35 0.29 9.57
C VAL A 23 9.85 0.32 9.32
N LEU A 24 9.42 0.09 8.08
CA LEU A 24 8.03 0.13 7.68
C LEU A 24 7.31 -1.16 8.08
N TRP A 25 6.12 -0.99 8.64
CA TRP A 25 5.21 -2.07 9.00
C TRP A 25 3.89 -1.89 8.27
N LEU A 26 3.20 -3.00 8.06
CA LEU A 26 1.86 -3.06 7.48
C LEU A 26 0.91 -3.84 8.39
N ASP A 27 -0.21 -3.22 8.70
CA ASP A 27 -1.33 -3.83 9.40
C ASP A 27 -2.58 -3.81 8.50
N ASN A 28 -3.22 -4.97 8.34
CA ASN A 28 -4.46 -5.15 7.56
C ASN A 28 -5.69 -5.48 8.44
N GLY A 29 -5.57 -5.32 9.77
CA GLY A 29 -6.57 -5.66 10.77
C GLY A 29 -6.65 -7.15 11.13
N LYS A 30 -5.94 -8.02 10.41
CA LYS A 30 -5.84 -9.47 10.72
C LYS A 30 -4.42 -9.87 11.12
N SER A 31 -3.42 -9.24 10.50
CA SER A 31 -2.01 -9.56 10.67
C SER A 31 -1.19 -8.28 10.53
N GLU A 32 -0.10 -8.25 11.28
CA GLU A 32 0.90 -7.20 11.25
C GLU A 32 2.21 -7.78 10.70
N ASN A 33 2.76 -7.15 9.66
CA ASN A 33 3.95 -7.63 8.96
C ASN A 33 4.96 -6.52 8.77
N LYS A 34 6.22 -6.80 9.09
CA LYS A 34 7.32 -5.92 8.74
C LYS A 34 7.57 -5.98 7.23
N VAL A 35 7.64 -4.82 6.59
CA VAL A 35 7.99 -4.73 5.18
C VAL A 35 9.45 -5.16 5.00
N ARG A 36 9.68 -6.09 4.07
CA ARG A 36 11.00 -6.61 3.76
C ARG A 36 11.77 -5.66 2.86
N CYS A 37 11.11 -5.22 1.79
CA CYS A 37 11.65 -4.23 0.89
C CYS A 37 10.55 -3.54 0.09
N VAL A 38 10.92 -2.41 -0.48
CA VAL A 38 10.08 -1.58 -1.31
C VAL A 38 10.77 -1.38 -2.65
N ASN A 39 10.10 -1.75 -3.73
CA ASN A 39 10.64 -1.64 -5.08
C ASN A 39 9.78 -0.67 -5.91
N ALA A 40 10.35 0.50 -6.24
CA ALA A 40 9.76 1.43 -7.20
C ALA A 40 9.99 0.97 -8.64
N GLY A 41 9.56 -0.26 -8.93
CA GLY A 41 9.75 -0.93 -10.22
C GLY A 41 9.09 -0.16 -11.36
N SER A 42 9.87 0.70 -12.03
CA SER A 42 9.48 1.58 -13.14
C SER A 42 8.52 2.72 -12.76
N GLU A 43 8.41 3.72 -13.65
CA GLU A 43 7.49 4.86 -13.47
C GLU A 43 6.01 4.46 -13.40
N THR A 44 5.69 3.24 -13.83
CA THR A 44 4.31 2.75 -13.96
C THR A 44 3.87 1.82 -12.84
N GLN A 45 4.77 1.40 -11.95
CA GLN A 45 4.43 0.44 -10.90
C GLN A 45 5.32 0.58 -9.66
N PHE A 46 4.75 0.30 -8.51
CA PHE A 46 5.45 0.27 -7.24
C PHE A 46 5.05 -0.98 -6.45
N GLN A 47 6.01 -1.65 -5.80
CA GLN A 47 5.80 -2.91 -5.11
C GLN A 47 6.27 -2.86 -3.66
N ILE A 48 5.49 -3.40 -2.74
CA ILE A 48 5.83 -3.54 -1.32
C ILE A 48 5.86 -5.02 -0.96
N TYR A 49 7.02 -5.54 -0.61
CA TYR A 49 7.19 -6.96 -0.27
C TYR A 49 7.05 -7.16 1.24
N LEU A 50 6.14 -8.06 1.64
CA LEU A 50 6.04 -8.56 3.01
C LEU A 50 6.92 -9.81 3.19
N THR A 51 6.87 -10.71 2.21
CA THR A 51 7.70 -11.92 2.14
C THR A 51 8.30 -12.07 0.73
N GLN A 52 8.97 -13.18 0.42
CA GLN A 52 9.37 -13.48 -0.97
C GLN A 52 8.18 -13.84 -1.85
N GLU A 53 7.07 -14.25 -1.24
CA GLU A 53 5.89 -14.82 -1.91
C GLU A 53 4.62 -13.99 -1.66
N SER A 54 4.70 -12.91 -0.89
CA SER A 54 3.57 -12.06 -0.55
C SER A 54 3.95 -10.59 -0.72
N ASN A 55 3.26 -9.88 -1.61
CA ASN A 55 3.54 -8.49 -1.91
C ASN A 55 2.28 -7.71 -2.32
N PHE A 56 2.42 -6.38 -2.30
CA PHE A 56 1.45 -5.47 -2.87
C PHE A 56 1.98 -4.91 -4.18
N PHE A 57 1.14 -4.87 -5.20
CA PHE A 57 1.38 -4.11 -6.43
C PHE A 57 0.50 -2.86 -6.41
N ILE A 58 1.11 -1.70 -6.64
CA ILE A 58 0.43 -0.41 -6.69
C ILE A 58 0.67 0.21 -8.06
N TYR A 59 -0.41 0.55 -8.75
CA TYR A 59 -0.38 1.23 -10.04
C TYR A 59 -0.77 2.70 -9.86
N PRO A 60 0.05 3.66 -10.30
CA PRO A 60 -0.20 5.10 -10.10
C PRO A 60 -1.44 5.61 -10.83
N GLU A 61 -1.71 5.05 -12.01
CA GLU A 61 -2.90 5.40 -12.80
C GLU A 61 -4.12 4.84 -12.09
N GLY A 62 -4.99 5.73 -11.59
CA GLY A 62 -6.17 5.34 -10.82
C GLY A 62 -5.91 4.91 -9.37
N PHE A 63 -4.66 4.67 -8.95
CA PHE A 63 -4.29 4.08 -7.65
C PHE A 63 -4.93 2.70 -7.44
N ASP A 64 -4.51 1.71 -8.21
CA ASP A 64 -4.97 0.33 -8.01
C ASP A 64 -3.97 -0.46 -7.17
N LEU A 65 -4.45 -0.99 -6.05
CA LEU A 65 -3.69 -1.82 -5.12
C LEU A 65 -4.09 -3.29 -5.32
N TYR A 66 -3.11 -4.18 -5.40
CA TYR A 66 -3.34 -5.63 -5.48
C TYR A 66 -2.53 -6.32 -4.42
N TYR A 67 -3.17 -7.18 -3.61
CA TYR A 67 -2.47 -8.10 -2.73
C TYR A 67 -2.23 -9.41 -3.46
N CYS A 68 -0.97 -9.81 -3.60
CA CYS A 68 -0.60 -11.08 -4.19
C CYS A 68 0.02 -11.97 -3.13
N ASP A 69 -0.51 -13.18 -3.00
CA ASP A 69 0.05 -14.27 -2.20
C ASP A 69 0.30 -15.47 -3.13
N TRP A 70 1.54 -15.59 -3.56
CA TRP A 70 2.01 -16.57 -4.53
C TRP A 70 1.99 -17.99 -3.96
N LEU A 71 2.06 -18.17 -2.63
CA LEU A 71 1.93 -19.49 -1.99
C LEU A 71 0.55 -20.11 -2.21
N PHE A 72 -0.48 -19.26 -2.29
CA PHE A 72 -1.87 -19.69 -2.47
C PHE A 72 -2.41 -19.39 -3.88
N GLY A 73 -1.59 -18.83 -4.77
CA GLY A 73 -2.00 -18.42 -6.12
C GLY A 73 -3.11 -17.36 -6.12
N GLN A 74 -3.20 -16.55 -5.06
CA GLN A 74 -4.26 -15.56 -4.90
C GLN A 74 -3.73 -14.16 -5.22
N CYS A 75 -4.34 -13.50 -6.22
CA CYS A 75 -4.21 -12.07 -6.42
C CYS A 75 -5.58 -11.46 -6.14
N GLN A 76 -5.69 -10.67 -5.08
CA GLN A 76 -6.93 -9.98 -4.72
C GLN A 76 -6.83 -8.51 -5.07
N PRO A 77 -7.72 -7.99 -5.93
CA PRO A 77 -7.80 -6.56 -6.17
C PRO A 77 -8.29 -5.87 -4.89
N LEU A 78 -7.58 -4.82 -4.51
CA LEU A 78 -7.98 -3.79 -3.57
C LEU A 78 -8.10 -2.49 -4.37
N GLY A 79 -9.03 -2.52 -5.33
CA GLY A 79 -9.11 -1.50 -6.37
C GLY A 79 -9.45 -0.13 -5.81
N SER A 80 -9.05 0.91 -6.52
CA SER A 80 -9.37 2.31 -6.21
C SER A 80 -10.86 2.58 -5.95
N TRP A 81 -11.74 1.86 -6.64
CA TRP A 81 -13.19 1.93 -6.46
C TRP A 81 -13.68 1.48 -5.07
N GLN A 82 -12.87 0.72 -4.33
CA GLN A 82 -13.20 0.29 -2.97
C GLN A 82 -12.68 1.28 -1.93
N ILE A 83 -11.81 2.22 -2.29
CA ILE A 83 -11.20 3.16 -1.33
C ILE A 83 -12.17 4.30 -1.06
N GLU A 84 -12.68 4.37 0.18
CA GLU A 84 -13.55 5.48 0.62
C GLU A 84 -12.76 6.75 0.92
N LYS A 85 -11.64 6.59 1.62
CA LYS A 85 -10.75 7.68 2.03
C LYS A 85 -9.35 7.17 2.38
N TRP A 86 -8.41 8.08 2.45
CA TRP A 86 -7.08 7.86 2.99
C TRP A 86 -6.70 8.96 3.98
N GLU A 87 -5.78 8.63 4.89
CA GLU A 87 -5.24 9.54 5.88
C GLU A 87 -3.73 9.48 5.83
N VAL A 88 -3.07 10.62 5.64
CA VAL A 88 -1.61 10.75 5.71
C VAL A 88 -1.26 11.47 7.00
N LYS A 89 -0.48 10.81 7.85
CA LYS A 89 0.01 11.35 9.13
C LYS A 89 1.53 11.23 9.16
N PRO A 90 2.23 11.91 10.10
CA PRO A 90 3.70 11.93 10.11
C PRO A 90 4.36 10.55 10.13
N ASN A 91 3.74 9.57 10.80
CA ASN A 91 4.31 8.24 11.03
C ASN A 91 3.45 7.10 10.46
N GLU A 92 2.36 7.43 9.75
CA GLU A 92 1.46 6.41 9.21
C GLU A 92 0.65 6.91 8.02
N ILE A 93 0.32 6.00 7.11
CA ILE A 93 -0.67 6.19 6.06
C ILE A 93 -1.73 5.11 6.22
N ILE A 94 -2.99 5.52 6.24
CA ILE A 94 -4.14 4.64 6.42
C ILE A 94 -5.03 4.73 5.18
N ILE A 95 -5.39 3.58 4.62
CA ILE A 95 -6.33 3.45 3.50
C ILE A 95 -7.59 2.76 4.04
N HIS A 96 -8.73 3.41 3.87
CA HIS A 96 -10.04 2.90 4.30
C HIS A 96 -10.81 2.37 3.09
N PHE A 97 -11.28 1.12 3.17
CA PHE A 97 -12.10 0.51 2.12
C PHE A 97 -13.58 0.42 2.53
N ASP A 98 -14.48 0.48 1.55
CA ASP A 98 -15.92 0.33 1.72
C ASP A 98 -16.26 -1.08 2.20
N GLY A 99 -17.01 -1.18 3.31
CA GLY A 99 -17.53 -2.44 3.85
C GLY A 99 -16.56 -3.38 4.58
N TRP A 100 -15.23 -3.19 4.54
CA TRP A 100 -14.25 -3.97 5.34
C TRP A 100 -12.86 -3.28 5.43
N SER A 101 -12.18 -3.41 6.58
CA SER A 101 -10.72 -3.25 6.87
C SER A 101 -10.04 -1.93 6.51
N THR A 102 -9.07 -1.58 7.34
CA THR A 102 -8.07 -0.55 7.06
C THR A 102 -6.76 -1.22 6.65
N LEU A 103 -6.09 -0.69 5.63
CA LEU A 103 -4.66 -0.97 5.43
C LEU A 103 -3.85 0.19 6.00
N ARG A 104 -3.00 -0.12 6.96
CA ARG A 104 -2.20 0.85 7.70
C ARG A 104 -0.72 0.57 7.49
N PHE A 105 -0.05 1.50 6.84
CA PHE A 105 1.40 1.53 6.67
C PHE A 105 1.96 2.46 7.75
N TYR A 106 2.86 2.00 8.63
CA TYR A 106 3.34 2.82 9.74
C TYR A 106 4.78 2.49 10.12
N ILE A 107 5.42 3.43 10.82
CA ILE A 107 6.71 3.22 11.46
C ILE A 107 6.51 2.95 12.96
N GLU A 108 7.12 1.88 13.46
CA GLU A 108 7.14 1.59 14.90
C GLU A 108 8.02 2.64 15.60
N ARG A 109 7.55 3.14 16.76
CA ARG A 109 8.22 4.21 17.52
C ARG A 109 9.47 3.75 18.24
#